data_AF-A0A1F9U827-F1
#
_entry.id   AF-A0A1F9U827-F1
#
_cell.length_a   1.000
_cell.length_b   1.000
_cell.length_c   1.000
_cell.angle_alpha   90.00
_cell.angle_beta   90.00
_cell.angle_gamma   90.00
#
_symmetry.space_group_name_H-M   'P 1'
#
loop_
_entity.id
_entity.type
_entity.pdbx_description
1 polymer ?
#
loop_
_entity_poly.entity_id
_entity_poly.type
_entity_poly.pdbx_seq_one_letter_code
_entity_poly.pdbx_strand_id
1 'polypeptide(L)'
;MSWTLALLLALPVSAKTAEKVKASSETVKLAELFLKAPLDSLPPESIDFFMALDASALPVKLQRPFKVRRLEIKTARKLSEGGKKGNFRIIQTECEVTEDADEMDIRVLQSVGFMEITEEEKEHLEQRTKCTERDMLCEFSLKILKHKTADKTIRRRYFLHGRDPLMVLVGAFRNKIKDSNTPFFGSGAGPTCHHS
;
A
#
# COMPACT_ATOMS: atom_id res chain seq x y z
N MET A 1 -26.19 -61.09 -20.59
CA MET A 1 -25.23 -60.28 -19.81
C MET A 1 -24.64 -59.24 -20.75
N SER A 2 -25.30 -58.09 -20.89
CA SER A 2 -24.88 -57.02 -21.81
C SER A 2 -23.92 -56.06 -21.11
N TRP A 3 -22.74 -55.88 -21.70
CA TRP A 3 -21.74 -54.90 -21.27
C TRP A 3 -21.91 -53.65 -22.13
N THR A 4 -22.31 -52.53 -21.54
CA THR A 4 -22.31 -51.22 -22.19
C THR A 4 -21.00 -50.50 -21.89
N LEU A 5 -20.17 -50.35 -22.93
CA LEU A 5 -19.02 -49.44 -22.96
C LEU A 5 -19.54 -47.99 -22.87
N ALA A 6 -19.13 -47.25 -21.84
CA ALA A 6 -19.32 -45.81 -21.75
C ALA A 6 -18.10 -45.09 -22.34
N LEU A 7 -18.29 -44.47 -23.50
CA LEU A 7 -17.30 -43.66 -24.20
C LEU A 7 -17.28 -42.24 -23.58
N LEU A 8 -16.29 -41.94 -22.76
CA LEU A 8 -16.03 -40.60 -22.20
C LEU A 8 -15.40 -39.71 -23.27
N LEU A 9 -16.21 -38.82 -23.85
CA LEU A 9 -15.76 -37.73 -24.71
C LEU A 9 -15.02 -36.68 -23.86
N ALA A 10 -13.69 -36.63 -24.01
CA ALA A 10 -12.86 -35.55 -23.49
C ALA A 10 -13.10 -34.28 -24.31
N LEU A 11 -13.77 -33.28 -23.72
CA LEU A 11 -13.86 -31.95 -24.29
C LEU A 11 -12.51 -31.21 -24.09
N PRO A 12 -11.93 -30.60 -25.14
CA PRO A 12 -10.77 -29.75 -24.99
C PRO A 12 -11.18 -28.47 -24.26
N VAL A 13 -10.69 -28.29 -23.03
CA VAL A 13 -10.72 -27.01 -22.32
C VAL A 13 -9.89 -26.04 -23.16
N SER A 14 -10.59 -25.20 -23.93
CA SER A 14 -10.00 -24.11 -24.69
C SER A 14 -9.48 -23.07 -23.69
N ALA A 15 -8.19 -23.13 -23.40
CA ALA A 15 -7.48 -22.10 -22.65
C ALA A 15 -7.48 -20.82 -23.51
N LYS A 16 -8.47 -19.95 -23.29
CA LYS A 16 -8.44 -18.56 -23.74
C LYS A 16 -7.16 -17.95 -23.18
N THR A 17 -6.16 -17.84 -24.04
CA THR A 17 -4.95 -17.05 -23.82
C THR A 17 -5.44 -15.62 -23.57
N ALA A 18 -5.31 -15.13 -22.34
CA ALA A 18 -5.59 -13.75 -22.00
C ALA A 18 -4.60 -12.87 -22.76
N GLU A 19 -4.98 -12.45 -23.96
CA GLU A 19 -4.24 -11.48 -24.75
C GLU A 19 -4.18 -10.19 -23.92
N LYS A 20 -2.98 -9.82 -23.46
CA LYS A 20 -2.76 -8.57 -22.71
C LYS A 20 -3.17 -7.42 -23.61
N VAL A 21 -4.36 -6.88 -23.36
CA VAL A 21 -4.92 -5.72 -24.08
C VAL A 21 -3.95 -4.56 -23.89
N LYS A 22 -3.27 -4.16 -24.96
CA LYS A 22 -2.39 -2.99 -24.95
C LYS A 22 -3.25 -1.72 -24.82
N ALA A 23 -2.84 -0.79 -23.98
CA ALA A 23 -3.52 0.48 -23.82
C ALA A 23 -3.54 1.27 -25.16
N SER A 24 -4.61 2.03 -25.41
CA SER A 24 -4.70 2.91 -26.58
C SER A 24 -3.65 4.02 -26.52
N SER A 25 -3.31 4.60 -27.67
CA SER A 25 -2.37 5.73 -27.77
C SER A 25 -2.80 6.93 -26.92
N GLU A 26 -4.11 7.18 -26.83
CA GLU A 26 -4.69 8.25 -26.01
C GLU A 26 -4.51 7.97 -24.51
N THR A 27 -4.75 6.73 -24.07
CA THR A 27 -4.52 6.31 -22.68
C THR A 27 -3.05 6.44 -22.29
N VAL A 28 -2.12 6.10 -23.18
CA VAL A 28 -0.68 6.26 -22.94
C VAL A 28 -0.31 7.74 -22.80
N LYS A 29 -0.80 8.61 -23.68
CA LYS A 29 -0.56 10.07 -23.58
C LYS A 29 -1.11 10.64 -22.28
N LEU A 30 -2.30 10.24 -21.87
CA LEU A 30 -2.88 10.69 -20.60
C LEU A 30 -2.05 10.21 -19.40
N ALA A 31 -1.62 8.95 -19.40
CA ALA A 31 -0.73 8.43 -18.37
C ALA A 31 0.58 9.23 -18.30
N GLU A 32 1.19 9.56 -19.44
CA GLU A 32 2.40 10.40 -19.49
C GLU A 32 2.20 11.80 -18.93
N LEU A 33 1.05 12.43 -19.16
CA LEU A 33 0.72 13.74 -18.58
C LEU A 33 0.63 13.65 -17.05
N PHE A 34 -0.07 12.64 -16.54
CA PHE A 34 -0.21 12.37 -15.11
C PHE A 34 1.14 12.10 -14.40
N LEU A 35 2.07 11.49 -15.13
CA LEU A 35 3.42 11.20 -14.65
C LEU A 35 4.33 12.43 -14.59
N LYS A 36 4.05 13.48 -15.38
CA LYS A 36 4.88 14.70 -15.46
C LYS A 36 4.35 15.84 -14.59
N ALA A 37 3.04 15.90 -14.37
CA ALA A 37 2.44 16.97 -13.59
C ALA A 37 2.80 16.87 -12.09
N PRO A 38 2.92 17.99 -11.36
CA PRO A 38 2.88 18.00 -9.90
C PRO A 38 1.57 17.40 -9.34
N LEU A 39 1.63 16.77 -8.15
CA LEU A 39 0.49 16.05 -7.56
C LEU A 39 -0.68 16.98 -7.22
N ASP A 40 -0.37 18.18 -6.73
CA ASP A 40 -1.29 19.26 -6.39
C ASP A 40 -1.96 19.91 -7.61
N SER A 41 -1.36 19.75 -8.80
CA SER A 41 -1.92 20.23 -10.07
C SER A 41 -2.74 19.17 -10.82
N LEU A 42 -2.89 17.95 -10.28
CA LEU A 42 -3.65 16.91 -10.97
C LEU A 42 -5.16 17.22 -10.95
N PRO A 43 -5.85 17.12 -12.10
CA PRO A 43 -7.30 17.26 -12.16
C PRO A 43 -7.98 16.14 -11.35
N PRO A 44 -8.73 16.44 -10.27
CA PRO A 44 -9.34 15.44 -9.39
C PRO A 44 -10.20 14.43 -10.14
N GLU A 45 -10.97 14.90 -11.13
CA GLU A 45 -11.87 14.09 -11.95
C GLU A 45 -11.16 13.01 -12.78
N SER A 46 -9.86 13.18 -13.05
CA SER A 46 -9.09 12.25 -13.86
C SER A 46 -8.19 11.33 -13.01
N ILE A 47 -8.14 11.54 -11.68
CA ILE A 47 -7.38 10.67 -10.77
C ILE A 47 -7.97 9.26 -10.79
N ASP A 48 -9.29 9.11 -10.66
CA ASP A 48 -9.90 7.79 -10.58
C ASP A 48 -9.73 7.00 -11.89
N PHE A 49 -9.73 7.69 -13.04
CA PHE A 49 -9.37 7.08 -14.32
C PHE A 49 -7.92 6.57 -14.31
N PHE A 50 -6.96 7.42 -13.92
CA PHE A 50 -5.55 7.03 -13.82
C PHE A 50 -5.35 5.85 -12.86
N MET A 51 -6.05 5.85 -11.72
CA MET A 51 -6.00 4.81 -10.70
C MET A 51 -6.56 3.45 -11.15
N ALA A 52 -7.47 3.46 -12.14
CA ALA A 52 -8.08 2.27 -12.73
C ALA A 52 -7.25 1.66 -13.87
N LEU A 53 -6.24 2.36 -14.39
CA LEU A 53 -5.39 1.83 -15.46
C LEU A 53 -4.55 0.63 -14.98
N ASP A 54 -4.49 -0.41 -15.83
CA ASP A 54 -3.57 -1.52 -15.63
C ASP A 54 -2.14 -1.11 -16.05
N ALA A 55 -1.21 -1.20 -15.10
CA ALA A 55 0.20 -0.95 -15.35
C ALA A 55 0.76 -1.88 -16.44
N SER A 56 0.26 -3.12 -16.53
CA SER A 56 0.75 -4.11 -17.50
C SER A 56 0.38 -3.78 -18.95
N ALA A 57 -0.67 -2.98 -19.15
CA ALA A 57 -1.13 -2.50 -20.45
C ALA A 57 -0.32 -1.30 -20.98
N LEU A 58 0.50 -0.66 -20.13
CA LEU A 58 1.35 0.48 -20.49
C LEU A 58 2.71 0.02 -21.07
N PRO A 59 3.38 0.87 -21.87
CA PRO A 59 4.77 0.64 -22.30
C PRO A 59 5.69 0.38 -21.11
N VAL A 60 6.62 -0.59 -21.23
CA VAL A 60 7.54 -1.03 -20.15
C VAL A 60 8.24 0.14 -19.46
N LYS A 61 8.65 1.16 -20.22
CA LYS A 61 9.31 2.38 -19.71
C LYS A 61 8.43 3.19 -18.75
N LEU A 62 7.10 3.13 -18.91
CA LEU A 62 6.12 3.86 -18.12
C LEU A 62 5.57 3.06 -16.94
N GLN A 63 5.70 1.72 -16.94
CA GLN A 63 5.10 0.87 -15.90
C GLN A 63 5.62 1.19 -14.51
N ARG A 64 6.94 1.35 -14.34
CA ARG A 64 7.52 1.69 -13.04
C ARG A 64 7.15 3.11 -12.58
N PRO A 65 7.33 4.17 -13.41
CA PRO A 65 6.83 5.50 -13.06
C PRO A 65 5.34 5.50 -12.70
N PHE A 66 4.52 4.74 -13.44
CA PHE A 66 3.10 4.57 -13.16
C PHE A 66 2.85 3.94 -11.78
N LYS A 67 3.54 2.85 -11.43
CA LYS A 67 3.44 2.24 -10.10
C LYS A 67 3.84 3.22 -8.99
N VAL A 68 4.94 3.97 -9.17
CA VAL A 68 5.39 5.01 -8.22
C VAL A 68 4.31 6.08 -8.04
N ARG A 69 3.79 6.63 -9.13
CA ARG A 69 2.79 7.69 -9.11
C ARG A 69 1.47 7.23 -8.49
N ARG A 70 1.04 6.02 -8.80
CA ARG A 70 -0.16 5.40 -8.22
C ARG A 70 -0.01 5.23 -6.69
N LEU A 71 1.16 4.80 -6.23
CA LEU A 71 1.47 4.71 -4.80
C LEU A 71 1.50 6.09 -4.13
N GLU A 72 2.08 7.09 -4.78
CA GLU A 72 2.12 8.48 -4.30
C GLU A 72 0.71 9.04 -4.09
N ILE A 73 -0.18 8.90 -5.09
CA ILE A 73 -1.58 9.32 -5.01
C ILE A 73 -2.32 8.60 -3.89
N LYS A 74 -2.22 7.26 -3.82
CA LYS A 74 -2.85 6.46 -2.73
C LYS A 74 -2.39 6.95 -1.35
N THR A 75 -1.08 7.18 -1.21
CA THR A 75 -0.49 7.58 0.07
C THR A 75 -0.90 9.00 0.44
N ALA A 76 -0.93 9.93 -0.52
CA ALA A 76 -1.39 11.30 -0.28
C ALA A 76 -2.87 11.35 0.13
N ARG A 77 -3.74 10.58 -0.54
CA ARG A 77 -5.16 10.43 -0.17
C ARG A 77 -5.27 9.93 1.27
N LYS A 78 -4.54 8.87 1.60
CA LYS A 78 -4.54 8.27 2.93
C LYS A 78 -4.04 9.20 4.03
N LEU A 79 -2.93 9.90 3.81
CA LEU A 79 -2.39 10.87 4.78
C LEU A 79 -3.35 12.05 4.99
N SER A 80 -3.99 12.53 3.92
CA SER A 80 -5.00 13.60 4.00
C SER A 80 -6.23 13.15 4.79
N GLU A 81 -6.75 11.95 4.53
CA GLU A 81 -7.88 11.38 5.28
C GLU A 81 -7.53 11.14 6.75
N GLY A 82 -6.34 10.58 7.02
CA GLY A 82 -5.83 10.40 8.38
C GLY A 82 -5.66 11.72 9.13
N GLY A 83 -5.21 12.78 8.47
CA GLY A 83 -5.11 14.11 9.07
C GLY A 83 -6.47 14.67 9.52
N LYS A 84 -7.53 14.42 8.75
CA LYS A 84 -8.90 14.84 9.08
C LYS A 84 -9.50 14.07 10.27
N LYS A 85 -9.12 12.80 10.44
CA LYS A 85 -9.62 11.93 11.50
C LYS A 85 -9.03 12.24 12.91
N GLY A 86 -8.06 13.15 13.04
CA GLY A 86 -7.50 13.55 14.35
C GLY A 86 -6.57 12.52 15.00
N ASN A 87 -6.47 12.49 16.33
CA ASN A 87 -5.63 11.51 17.06
C ASN A 87 -6.39 10.26 17.53
N PHE A 88 -7.72 10.27 17.47
CA PHE A 88 -8.54 9.12 17.85
C PHE A 88 -9.02 8.40 16.59
N ARG A 89 -8.69 7.11 16.46
CA ARG A 89 -9.07 6.27 15.32
C ARG A 89 -10.17 5.29 15.73
N ILE A 90 -11.35 5.46 15.16
CA ILE A 90 -12.41 4.43 15.22
C ILE A 90 -12.14 3.46 14.09
N ILE A 91 -11.81 2.22 14.43
CA ILE A 91 -11.46 1.20 13.45
C ILE A 91 -12.72 0.67 12.78
N GLN A 92 -12.79 0.82 11.46
CA GLN A 92 -13.80 0.15 10.65
C GLN A 92 -13.38 -1.32 10.46
N THR A 93 -14.28 -2.25 10.75
CA THR A 93 -14.03 -3.71 10.69
C THR A 93 -13.73 -4.20 9.27
N GLU A 94 -14.25 -3.51 8.25
CA GLU A 94 -14.08 -3.83 6.84
C GLU A 94 -13.00 -2.97 6.21
N CYS A 95 -11.74 -3.34 6.43
CA CYS A 95 -10.64 -2.80 5.67
C CYS A 95 -10.00 -3.90 4.81
N GLU A 96 -10.00 -3.67 3.51
CA GLU A 96 -9.30 -4.51 2.55
C GLU A 96 -7.82 -4.12 2.54
N VAL A 97 -6.98 -4.97 3.12
CA VAL A 97 -5.52 -4.84 3.01
C VAL A 97 -5.16 -5.18 1.57
N THR A 98 -5.14 -4.19 0.69
CA THR A 98 -4.72 -4.39 -0.71
C THR A 98 -3.27 -4.88 -0.71
N GLU A 99 -3.07 -6.15 -1.05
CA GLU A 99 -1.77 -6.82 -1.17
C GLU A 99 -0.99 -6.29 -2.38
N ASP A 100 -0.60 -5.01 -2.37
CA ASP A 100 0.40 -4.49 -3.30
C ASP A 100 1.84 -4.98 -2.90
N ALA A 101 1.94 -5.73 -1.80
CA ALA A 101 3.16 -6.04 -1.08
C ALA A 101 4.15 -6.96 -1.80
N ASP A 102 3.67 -7.95 -2.54
CA ASP A 102 4.55 -8.92 -3.20
C ASP A 102 5.07 -8.39 -4.55
N GLU A 103 4.42 -7.36 -5.11
CA GLU A 103 4.77 -6.76 -6.40
C GLU A 103 5.48 -5.40 -6.33
N MET A 104 5.49 -4.74 -5.17
CA MET A 104 6.15 -3.44 -4.99
C MET A 104 7.62 -3.62 -4.61
N ASP A 105 8.52 -3.13 -5.47
CA ASP A 105 9.95 -3.02 -5.16
C ASP A 105 10.14 -2.01 -4.01
N ILE A 106 11.01 -2.35 -3.06
CA ILE A 106 11.48 -1.47 -1.97
C ILE A 106 11.92 -0.10 -2.52
N ARG A 107 12.55 -0.07 -3.70
CA ARG A 107 12.96 1.18 -4.35
C ARG A 107 11.78 2.08 -4.70
N VAL A 108 10.61 1.51 -5.01
CA VAL A 108 9.38 2.27 -5.27
C VAL A 108 8.87 2.90 -3.99
N LEU A 109 8.79 2.13 -2.90
CA LEU A 109 8.41 2.66 -1.58
C LEU A 109 9.33 3.81 -1.15
N GLN A 110 10.64 3.60 -1.20
CA GLN A 110 11.63 4.61 -0.83
C GLN A 110 11.52 5.87 -1.68
N SER A 111 11.26 5.75 -2.99
CA SER A 111 11.07 6.91 -3.87
C SER A 111 9.85 7.77 -3.54
N VAL A 112 8.86 7.19 -2.86
CA VAL A 112 7.64 7.90 -2.40
C VAL A 112 7.80 8.39 -0.96
N GLY A 113 8.96 8.20 -0.32
CA GLY A 113 9.24 8.69 1.03
C GLY A 113 8.85 7.72 2.14
N PHE A 114 8.68 6.44 1.83
CA PHE A 114 8.59 5.40 2.85
C PHE A 114 9.96 5.07 3.43
N MET A 115 9.98 4.91 4.75
CA MET A 115 11.13 4.47 5.51
C MET A 115 10.86 3.10 6.09
N GLU A 116 11.89 2.26 6.09
CA GLU A 116 11.83 0.98 6.78
C GLU A 116 11.81 1.20 8.29
N ILE A 117 10.98 0.41 8.95
CA ILE A 117 10.94 0.29 10.41
C ILE A 117 11.25 -1.16 10.80
N THR A 118 11.83 -1.34 11.97
CA THR A 118 12.13 -2.69 12.49
C THR A 118 10.88 -3.34 13.07
N GLU A 119 10.94 -4.64 13.34
CA GLU A 119 9.85 -5.37 13.97
C GLU A 119 9.60 -4.86 15.40
N GLU A 120 10.66 -4.53 16.14
CA GLU A 120 10.58 -3.95 17.48
C GLU A 120 9.94 -2.56 17.46
N GLU A 121 10.24 -1.75 16.43
CA GLU A 121 9.59 -0.45 16.21
C GLU A 121 8.10 -0.61 15.93
N LYS A 122 7.72 -1.62 15.13
CA LYS A 122 6.31 -1.96 14.89
C LYS A 122 5.61 -2.40 16.17
N GLU A 123 6.22 -3.27 16.96
CA GLU A 123 5.67 -3.70 18.26
C GLU A 123 5.52 -2.53 19.23
N HIS A 124 6.49 -1.62 19.26
CA HIS A 124 6.39 -0.40 20.05
C HIS A 124 5.19 0.47 19.64
N LEU A 125 4.94 0.60 18.32
CA LEU A 125 3.75 1.29 17.82
C LEU A 125 2.47 0.61 18.30
N GLU A 126 2.36 -0.72 18.21
CA GLU A 126 1.18 -1.45 18.68
C GLU A 126 0.92 -1.22 20.17
N GLN A 127 1.98 -1.27 20.99
CA GLN A 127 1.89 -1.05 22.43
C GLN A 127 1.44 0.37 22.79
N ARG A 128 1.97 1.38 22.08
CA ARG A 128 1.71 2.80 22.36
C ARG A 128 0.37 3.29 21.82
N THR A 129 0.00 2.84 20.63
CA THR A 129 -1.20 3.31 19.93
C THR A 129 -2.42 2.43 20.15
N LYS A 130 -2.23 1.23 20.70
CA LYS A 130 -3.27 0.18 20.77
C LYS A 130 -3.83 -0.23 19.40
N CYS A 131 -3.20 0.22 18.32
CA CYS A 131 -3.50 -0.21 16.97
C CYS A 131 -2.82 -1.55 16.71
N THR A 132 -3.56 -2.52 16.19
CA THR A 132 -2.99 -3.74 15.63
C THR A 132 -2.27 -3.46 14.31
N GLU A 133 -1.44 -4.40 13.86
CA GLU A 133 -0.84 -4.37 12.52
C GLU A 133 -1.88 -4.13 11.41
N ARG A 134 -3.06 -4.75 11.52
CA ARG A 134 -4.16 -4.55 10.57
C ARG A 134 -4.65 -3.10 10.59
N ASP A 135 -4.84 -2.52 11.77
CA ASP A 135 -5.27 -1.12 11.88
C ASP A 135 -4.25 -0.17 11.27
N MET A 136 -2.97 -0.45 11.48
CA MET A 136 -1.89 0.33 10.87
C MET A 136 -1.85 0.20 9.35
N LEU A 137 -2.16 -0.97 8.79
CA LEU A 137 -2.34 -1.17 7.34
C LEU A 137 -3.55 -0.41 6.78
N CYS A 138 -4.56 -0.16 7.61
CA CYS A 138 -5.86 0.36 7.20
C CYS A 138 -5.98 1.87 7.37
N GLU A 139 -5.64 2.38 8.54
CA GLU A 139 -5.81 3.78 8.93
C GLU A 139 -4.53 4.60 8.73
N PHE A 140 -3.38 3.93 8.63
CA PHE A 140 -2.07 4.56 8.50
C PHE A 140 -1.34 4.06 7.26
N SER A 141 -0.18 4.62 6.98
CA SER A 141 0.59 4.28 5.80
C SER A 141 1.37 2.96 5.91
N LEU A 142 1.13 2.10 6.91
CA LEU A 142 1.92 0.88 7.05
C LEU A 142 1.85 0.05 5.77
N LYS A 143 3.00 -0.42 5.30
CA LYS A 143 3.17 -1.39 4.23
C LYS A 143 4.08 -2.50 4.70
N ILE A 144 3.74 -3.73 4.36
CA ILE A 144 4.52 -4.91 4.74
C ILE A 144 4.91 -5.61 3.46
N LEU A 145 6.20 -5.84 3.23
CA LEU A 145 6.69 -6.63 2.10
C LEU A 145 7.16 -7.99 2.58
N LYS A 146 6.78 -9.07 1.88
CA LYS A 146 7.30 -10.41 2.13
C LYS A 146 8.53 -10.61 1.24
N HIS A 147 9.69 -10.83 1.85
CA HIS A 147 10.93 -11.11 1.13
C HIS A 147 11.38 -12.55 1.41
N LYS A 148 11.50 -13.35 0.34
CA LYS A 148 12.16 -14.66 0.41
C LYS A 148 13.67 -14.47 0.50
N THR A 149 14.25 -14.94 1.59
CA THR A 149 15.70 -14.95 1.81
C THR A 149 16.37 -16.12 1.08
N ALA A 150 17.71 -16.12 1.02
CA ALA A 150 18.48 -17.16 0.36
C ALA A 150 18.23 -18.56 0.94
N ASP A 151 17.93 -18.63 2.24
CA ASP A 151 17.52 -19.81 2.99
C ASP A 151 16.04 -20.19 2.81
N LYS A 152 15.33 -19.57 1.85
CA LYS A 152 13.90 -19.75 1.56
C LYS A 152 12.96 -19.35 2.70
N THR A 153 13.47 -18.75 3.77
CA THR A 153 12.67 -18.19 4.85
C THR A 153 11.98 -16.91 4.36
N ILE A 154 10.68 -16.77 4.64
CA ILE A 154 9.95 -15.55 4.33
C ILE A 154 10.17 -14.58 5.50
N ARG A 155 10.88 -13.48 5.23
CA ARG A 155 11.02 -12.37 6.17
C ARG A 155 10.05 -11.25 5.81
N ARG A 156 9.49 -10.62 6.83
CA ARG A 156 8.58 -9.47 6.70
C ARG A 156 9.40 -8.21 6.86
N ARG A 157 9.20 -7.22 5.99
CA ARG A 157 9.81 -5.90 6.08
C ARG A 157 8.71 -4.86 6.19
N TYR A 158 8.84 -3.96 7.15
CA TYR A 158 7.82 -2.99 7.50
C TYR A 158 8.23 -1.60 7.01
N PHE A 159 7.29 -0.86 6.43
CA PHE A 159 7.54 0.47 5.89
C PHE A 159 6.45 1.43 6.32
N LEU A 160 6.84 2.62 6.78
CA LEU A 160 5.94 3.74 7.08
C LEU A 160 6.36 4.97 6.28
N HIS A 161 5.38 5.74 5.82
CA HIS A 161 5.64 6.98 5.12
C HIS A 161 6.21 8.03 6.09
N GLY A 162 7.23 8.80 5.69
CA GLY A 162 7.90 9.76 6.58
C GLY A 162 7.02 10.87 7.17
N ARG A 163 5.94 11.22 6.47
CA ARG A 163 4.90 12.16 6.92
C ARG A 163 3.75 11.52 7.73
N ASP A 164 3.81 10.21 7.98
CA ASP A 164 2.81 9.53 8.78
C ASP A 164 2.91 9.95 10.26
N PRO A 165 1.79 10.21 10.96
CA PRO A 165 1.83 10.56 12.38
C PRO A 165 2.51 9.50 13.26
N LEU A 166 2.52 8.22 12.86
CA LEU A 166 3.23 7.16 13.58
C LEU A 166 4.76 7.34 13.55
N MET A 167 5.30 8.03 12.55
CA MET A 167 6.76 8.26 12.45
C MET A 167 7.31 9.10 13.60
N VAL A 168 6.48 9.91 14.25
CA VAL A 168 6.87 10.64 15.46
C VAL A 168 7.21 9.67 16.59
N LEU A 169 6.41 8.62 16.77
CA LEU A 169 6.63 7.58 17.79
C LEU A 169 7.85 6.72 17.46
N VAL A 170 8.03 6.36 16.18
CA VAL A 170 9.26 5.68 15.72
C VAL A 170 10.48 6.54 16.00
N GLY A 171 10.43 7.84 15.70
CA GLY A 171 11.51 8.78 15.98
C GLY A 171 11.82 8.88 17.47
N ALA A 172 10.80 8.94 18.34
CA ALA A 172 10.98 8.95 19.79
C ALA A 172 11.65 7.66 20.30
N PHE A 173 11.22 6.50 19.78
CA PHE A 173 11.80 5.20 20.12
C PHE A 173 13.28 5.10 19.70
N ARG A 174 13.60 5.46 18.45
CA ARG A 174 14.97 5.47 17.92
C ARG A 174 15.92 6.35 18.74
N ASN A 175 15.43 7.51 19.18
CA ASN A 175 16.19 8.45 19.99
C ASN A 175 16.22 8.08 21.48
N LYS A 176 15.66 6.94 21.88
CA LYS A 176 15.57 6.47 23.28
C LYS A 176 15.00 7.53 24.22
N ILE A 177 14.06 8.34 23.71
CA ILE A 177 13.38 9.35 24.51
C ILE A 177 12.45 8.61 25.47
N LYS A 178 12.95 8.39 26.69
CA LYS A 178 12.18 7.78 27.78
C LYS A 178 11.05 8.72 28.16
N ASP A 179 9.82 8.30 27.89
CA ASP A 179 8.58 8.86 28.45
C ASP A 179 8.56 10.38 28.52
N SER A 180 8.81 11.04 27.39
CA SER A 180 8.57 12.45 27.33
C SER A 180 7.05 12.66 27.23
N ASN A 181 6.46 13.04 28.37
CA ASN A 181 5.29 13.90 28.48
C ASN A 181 5.48 15.25 27.72
N THR A 182 6.35 15.31 26.70
CA THR A 182 6.43 16.43 25.78
C THR A 182 5.20 16.35 24.91
N PRO A 183 4.27 17.31 25.01
CA PRO A 183 3.14 17.39 24.09
C PRO A 183 3.73 17.61 22.71
N PHE A 184 3.83 16.54 21.91
CA PHE A 184 4.13 16.64 20.49
C PHE A 184 2.89 17.30 19.85
N PHE A 185 2.89 18.63 19.85
CA PHE A 185 1.92 19.57 19.30
C PHE A 185 0.43 19.17 19.45
N GLY A 186 -0.20 19.67 20.51
CA GLY A 186 -1.65 19.97 20.50
C GLY A 186 -2.58 19.06 21.32
N SER A 187 -2.25 17.79 21.57
CA SER A 187 -3.09 16.94 22.44
C SER A 187 -2.41 15.65 22.92
N GLY A 188 -1.26 15.74 23.61
CA GLY A 188 -0.80 14.79 24.65
C GLY A 188 -0.65 13.28 24.38
N ALA A 189 -1.11 12.71 23.27
CA ALA A 189 -1.01 11.29 22.98
C ALA A 189 -0.90 11.12 21.46
N GLY A 190 0.05 10.29 21.03
CA GLY A 190 0.10 9.84 19.65
C GLY A 190 -1.24 9.21 19.23
N PRO A 191 -1.44 8.99 17.92
CA PRO A 191 -2.71 8.46 17.44
C PRO A 191 -3.03 7.14 18.14
N THR A 192 -4.27 6.98 18.61
CA THR A 192 -4.71 5.80 19.37
C THR A 192 -5.90 5.15 18.67
N CYS A 193 -5.90 3.84 18.56
CA CYS A 193 -6.98 3.06 17.98
C CYS A 193 -7.96 2.59 19.06
N HIS A 194 -9.26 2.71 18.75
CA HIS A 194 -10.33 2.16 19.56
C HIS A 194 -11.14 1.17 18.71
N HIS A 195 -11.24 -0.04 19.22
CA HIS A 195 -12.13 -1.07 18.67
C HIS A 195 -13.48 -0.92 19.37
N SER A 196 -14.51 -0.55 18.61
CA SER A 196 -15.90 -0.52 19.08
C SER A 196 -16.50 -1.91 19.11
#